data_AF-A0A954I9J0-F1
#
_entry.id   AF-A0A954I9J0-F1
#
_cell.length_a   1.000
_cell.length_b   1.000
_cell.length_c   1.000
_cell.angle_alpha   90.00
_cell.angle_beta   90.00
_cell.angle_gamma   90.00
#
_symmetry.space_group_name_H-M   'P 1'
#
loop_
_entity.id
_entity.type
_entity.pdbx_description
1 polymer ?
#
loop_
_entity_poly.entity_id
_entity_poly.type
_entity_poly.pdbx_seq_one_letter_code
_entity_poly.pdbx_strand_id
1 'polypeptide(L)'
;MYLSVERTCPRARRGMVLPLAAVALSIILIFTAFVVDGGYIQVSKTRLQSASDAAALAGAMDLRKTQATVVATIDQYLISNGFNPGEAGNRRTLEYGKWDDEAGNFRVTSFSSANAIRLQIQTASVPSFFGKMLGHSQYTTNADSIVVLGGGPPRDVVVVLDCSGSMNANMSNHKSRMENTIAAAQSLVSNLSEFDRVALATYSWTDSSRSRYQSTGRKRTSLSFNTSTTSSAIAGLNEGGSTNIGGGIRAGLDVFLTDPAPRDAEEPDLVKIMVVMTDGEANQSEPYPYPNDGATGYLPPQPWSNSGYDAFESMQRWANTVKARGIKIYAVKLGGSYNEPFRYTASAPDEYENQYYFHIPTGSEDASQLLKTYEKIGVGKGGPRIVQ
;
A
#
# COMPACT_ATOMS: atom_id res chain seq x y z
N MET A 1 -22.11 31.98 110.88
CA MET A 1 -22.07 32.80 109.66
C MET A 1 -21.40 31.96 108.57
N TYR A 2 -22.19 31.32 107.71
CA TYR A 2 -21.68 30.43 106.66
C TYR A 2 -21.47 31.23 105.36
N LEU A 3 -20.25 31.23 104.83
CA LEU A 3 -19.93 31.77 103.51
C LEU A 3 -20.15 30.69 102.45
N SER A 4 -21.09 30.89 101.54
CA SER A 4 -21.30 30.05 100.35
C SER A 4 -20.41 30.56 99.21
N VAL A 5 -19.47 29.73 98.76
CA VAL A 5 -18.70 29.97 97.53
C VAL A 5 -19.45 29.32 96.36
N GLU A 6 -20.04 30.13 95.49
CA GLU A 6 -20.61 29.64 94.23
C GLU A 6 -19.49 29.35 93.22
N ARG A 7 -19.40 28.10 92.75
CA ARG A 7 -18.55 27.70 91.63
C ARG A 7 -19.34 27.86 90.33
N THR A 8 -18.92 28.76 89.45
CA THR A 8 -19.45 28.87 88.08
C THR A 8 -18.91 27.74 87.20
N CYS A 9 -19.78 26.84 86.73
CA CYS A 9 -19.44 25.85 85.69
C CYS A 9 -19.18 26.54 84.33
N PRO A 10 -18.15 26.13 83.55
CA PRO A 10 -17.94 26.68 82.22
C PRO A 10 -19.02 26.21 81.25
N ARG A 11 -19.58 27.14 80.47
CA ARG A 11 -20.58 26.88 79.42
C ARG A 11 -19.95 26.01 78.33
N ALA A 12 -20.46 24.80 78.12
CA ALA A 12 -20.02 23.92 77.03
C ALA A 12 -20.33 24.57 75.67
N ARG A 13 -19.28 24.97 74.93
CA ARG A 13 -19.41 25.47 73.55
C ARG A 13 -19.78 24.30 72.64
N ARG A 14 -20.95 24.36 71.99
CA ARG A 14 -21.36 23.37 70.98
C ARG A 14 -20.47 23.54 69.75
N GLY A 15 -19.59 22.58 69.49
CA GLY A 15 -18.65 22.62 68.38
C GLY A 15 -19.35 22.35 67.04
N MET A 16 -19.43 23.36 66.18
CA MET A 16 -19.87 23.22 64.77
C MET A 16 -18.87 22.45 63.89
N VAL A 17 -17.71 22.08 64.43
CA VAL A 17 -16.62 21.46 63.67
C VAL A 17 -17.01 20.07 63.15
N LEU A 18 -17.74 19.28 63.92
CA LEU A 18 -18.09 17.90 63.55
C LEU A 18 -18.98 17.80 62.30
N PRO A 19 -20.11 18.53 62.17
CA PRO A 19 -20.91 18.50 60.95
C PRO A 19 -20.17 19.11 59.74
N LEU A 20 -19.36 20.16 59.95
CA LEU A 20 -18.59 20.78 58.86
C LEU A 20 -17.50 19.83 58.33
N ALA A 21 -16.80 19.13 59.22
CA ALA A 21 -15.81 18.13 58.86
C ALA A 21 -16.45 16.93 58.15
N ALA A 22 -17.63 16.49 58.59
CA ALA A 22 -18.35 15.41 57.93
C ALA A 22 -18.71 15.76 56.48
N VAL A 23 -19.26 16.97 56.24
CA VAL A 23 -19.59 17.43 54.88
C VAL A 23 -18.34 17.58 54.02
N ALA A 24 -17.27 18.18 54.56
CA ALA A 24 -16.01 18.33 53.84
C ALA A 24 -15.38 16.97 53.46
N LEU A 25 -15.38 16.01 54.37
CA LEU A 25 -14.89 14.65 54.12
C LEU A 25 -15.72 13.95 53.03
N SER A 26 -17.05 14.04 53.09
CA SER A 26 -17.92 13.46 52.08
C SER A 26 -17.65 14.03 50.69
N ILE A 27 -17.46 15.36 50.58
CA ILE A 27 -17.13 16.02 49.31
C ILE A 27 -15.79 15.49 48.78
N ILE A 28 -14.76 15.42 49.62
CA ILE A 28 -13.44 14.90 49.23
C ILE A 28 -13.53 13.45 48.74
N LEU A 29 -14.31 12.60 49.42
CA LEU A 29 -14.49 11.20 49.02
C LEU A 29 -15.20 11.07 47.67
N ILE A 30 -16.21 11.90 47.39
CA ILE A 30 -16.90 11.91 46.10
C ILE A 30 -15.94 12.33 44.97
N PHE A 31 -15.15 13.38 45.17
CA PHE A 31 -14.17 13.81 44.17
C PHE A 31 -13.06 12.77 43.98
N THR A 32 -12.58 12.15 45.06
CA THR A 32 -11.58 11.07 44.99
C THR A 32 -12.13 9.87 44.24
N ALA A 33 -13.38 9.49 44.50
CA ALA A 33 -14.08 8.44 43.78
C ALA A 33 -14.13 8.70 42.28
N PHE A 34 -14.55 9.91 41.90
CA PHE A 34 -14.64 10.32 40.51
C PHE A 34 -13.28 10.30 39.80
N VAL A 35 -12.25 10.84 40.45
CA VAL A 35 -10.89 10.91 39.88
C VAL A 35 -10.27 9.52 39.74
N VAL A 36 -10.38 8.66 40.76
CA VAL A 36 -9.76 7.33 40.76
C VAL A 36 -10.47 6.40 39.79
N ASP A 37 -11.80 6.26 39.88
CA ASP A 37 -12.55 5.36 38.99
C ASP A 37 -12.51 5.88 37.55
N GLY A 38 -12.72 7.19 37.33
CA GLY A 38 -12.66 7.79 36.00
C GLY A 38 -11.29 7.67 35.36
N GLY A 39 -10.23 7.94 36.12
CA GLY A 39 -8.85 7.76 35.65
C GLY A 39 -8.55 6.30 35.30
N TYR A 40 -9.00 5.35 36.13
CA TYR A 40 -8.78 3.93 35.90
C TYR A 40 -9.56 3.37 34.70
N ILE A 41 -10.80 3.82 34.49
CA ILE A 41 -11.59 3.48 33.29
C ILE A 41 -10.88 3.97 32.03
N GLN A 42 -10.36 5.22 32.06
CA GLN A 42 -9.66 5.78 30.91
C GLN A 42 -8.36 5.02 30.59
N VAL A 43 -7.58 4.66 31.60
CA VAL A 43 -6.37 3.83 31.43
C VAL A 43 -6.73 2.44 30.88
N SER A 44 -7.79 1.82 31.40
CA SER A 44 -8.28 0.53 30.89
C SER A 44 -8.73 0.62 29.44
N LYS A 45 -9.42 1.71 29.06
CA LYS A 45 -9.81 1.98 27.66
C LYS A 45 -8.61 2.13 26.74
N THR A 46 -7.59 2.90 27.14
CA THR A 46 -6.36 3.05 26.35
C THR A 46 -5.65 1.72 26.17
N ARG A 47 -5.53 0.89 27.23
CA ARG A 47 -4.92 -0.43 27.14
C ARG A 47 -5.68 -1.37 26.19
N LEU A 48 -7.01 -1.36 26.25
CA LEU A 48 -7.84 -2.13 25.32
C LEU A 48 -7.66 -1.64 23.88
N GLN A 49 -7.63 -0.33 23.65
CA GLN A 49 -7.39 0.21 22.31
C GLN A 49 -6.02 -0.24 21.78
N SER A 50 -4.95 -0.13 22.57
CA SER A 50 -3.62 -0.60 22.17
C SER A 50 -3.59 -2.11 21.89
N ALA A 51 -4.29 -2.92 22.67
CA ALA A 51 -4.41 -4.36 22.43
C ALA A 51 -5.16 -4.67 21.13
N SER A 52 -6.27 -3.96 20.88
CA SER A 52 -7.06 -4.09 19.65
C SER A 52 -6.24 -3.69 18.42
N ASP A 53 -5.58 -2.54 18.46
CA ASP A 53 -4.76 -2.01 17.38
C ASP A 53 -3.59 -2.95 17.03
N ALA A 54 -2.87 -3.44 18.04
CA ALA A 54 -1.77 -4.38 17.83
C ALA A 54 -2.25 -5.70 17.23
N ALA A 55 -3.36 -6.25 17.73
CA ALA A 55 -3.93 -7.49 17.23
C ALA A 55 -4.51 -7.34 15.82
N ALA A 56 -5.18 -6.22 15.53
CA ALA A 56 -5.72 -5.93 14.21
C ALA A 56 -4.61 -5.69 13.17
N LEU A 57 -3.53 -4.99 13.53
CA LEU A 57 -2.35 -4.86 12.67
C LEU A 57 -1.74 -6.22 12.33
N ALA A 58 -1.58 -7.09 13.32
CA ALA A 58 -1.06 -8.43 13.11
C ALA A 58 -2.00 -9.30 12.25
N GLY A 59 -3.30 -9.28 12.55
CA GLY A 59 -4.30 -10.01 11.79
C GLY A 59 -4.41 -9.55 10.34
N ALA A 60 -4.27 -8.24 10.09
CA ALA A 60 -4.29 -7.70 8.74
C ALA A 60 -3.12 -8.20 7.89
N MET A 61 -1.93 -8.42 8.45
CA MET A 61 -0.80 -9.02 7.69
C MET A 61 -1.11 -10.43 7.19
N ASP A 62 -1.98 -11.16 7.90
CA ASP A 62 -2.36 -12.53 7.56
C ASP A 62 -3.66 -12.61 6.74
N LEU A 63 -4.29 -11.48 6.37
CA LEU A 63 -5.60 -11.46 5.72
C LEU A 63 -5.62 -12.20 4.37
N ARG A 64 -4.48 -12.27 3.66
CA ARG A 64 -4.33 -13.01 2.40
C ARG A 64 -3.99 -14.50 2.58
N LYS A 65 -3.86 -14.98 3.82
CA LYS A 65 -3.64 -16.40 4.12
C LYS A 65 -4.99 -17.09 4.28
N THR A 66 -5.31 -17.57 5.48
CA THR A 66 -6.59 -18.23 5.76
C THR A 66 -7.28 -17.54 6.93
N GLN A 67 -8.60 -17.64 6.97
CA GLN A 67 -9.40 -17.10 8.08
C GLN A 67 -8.94 -17.66 9.43
N ALA A 68 -8.60 -18.96 9.48
CA ALA A 68 -8.10 -19.61 10.69
C ALA A 68 -6.75 -19.00 11.15
N THR A 69 -5.85 -18.71 10.22
CA THR A 69 -4.57 -18.05 10.53
C THR A 69 -4.79 -16.65 11.10
N VAL A 70 -5.65 -15.84 10.47
CA VAL A 70 -5.97 -14.49 10.96
C VAL A 70 -6.52 -14.52 12.37
N VAL A 71 -7.48 -15.41 12.64
CA VAL A 71 -8.08 -15.56 13.98
C VAL A 71 -7.03 -15.96 15.00
N ALA A 72 -6.15 -16.93 14.69
CA ALA A 72 -5.10 -17.39 15.58
C ALA A 72 -4.08 -16.28 15.91
N THR A 73 -3.64 -15.52 14.89
CA THR A 73 -2.73 -14.38 15.06
C THR A 73 -3.37 -13.28 15.93
N ILE A 74 -4.64 -12.93 15.68
CA ILE A 74 -5.36 -11.94 16.51
C ILE A 74 -5.42 -12.39 17.97
N ASP A 75 -5.78 -13.65 18.24
CA ASP A 75 -5.85 -14.15 19.62
C ASP A 75 -4.49 -14.14 20.31
N GLN A 76 -3.43 -14.54 19.61
CA GLN A 76 -2.07 -14.49 20.14
C GLN A 76 -1.69 -13.06 20.57
N TYR A 77 -1.95 -12.07 19.71
CA TYR A 77 -1.60 -10.68 20.00
C TYR A 77 -2.49 -10.07 21.08
N LEU A 78 -3.78 -10.40 21.12
CA LEU A 78 -4.66 -10.00 22.21
C LEU A 78 -4.18 -10.54 23.56
N ILE A 79 -3.87 -11.84 23.64
CA ILE A 79 -3.39 -12.48 24.87
C ILE A 79 -2.06 -11.86 25.32
N SER A 80 -1.14 -11.61 24.38
CA SER A 80 0.15 -10.96 24.69
C SER A 80 -0.01 -9.52 25.22
N ASN A 81 -1.10 -8.85 24.86
CA ASN A 81 -1.45 -7.51 25.34
C ASN A 81 -2.41 -7.54 26.55
N GLY A 82 -2.57 -8.69 27.21
CA GLY A 82 -3.35 -8.83 28.44
C GLY A 82 -4.86 -8.89 28.23
N PHE A 83 -5.33 -9.18 27.00
CA PHE A 83 -6.73 -9.44 26.71
C PHE A 83 -6.91 -10.90 26.30
N ASN A 84 -7.55 -11.72 27.15
CA ASN A 84 -7.86 -13.09 26.80
C ASN A 84 -9.32 -13.20 26.29
N PRO A 85 -9.55 -13.52 25.01
CA PRO A 85 -10.90 -13.67 24.46
C PRO A 85 -11.72 -14.79 25.10
N GLY A 86 -11.07 -15.78 25.73
CA GLY A 86 -11.74 -16.90 26.40
C GLY A 86 -12.14 -16.63 27.86
N GLU A 87 -11.75 -15.47 28.43
CA GLU A 87 -12.12 -15.11 29.80
C GLU A 87 -13.58 -14.65 29.91
N ALA A 88 -14.23 -14.99 31.02
CA ALA A 88 -15.59 -14.57 31.28
C ALA A 88 -15.70 -13.03 31.33
N GLY A 89 -16.65 -12.48 30.58
CA GLY A 89 -16.86 -11.03 30.48
C GLY A 89 -16.06 -10.36 29.35
N ASN A 90 -15.12 -11.06 28.71
CA ASN A 90 -14.44 -10.60 27.51
C ASN A 90 -15.20 -11.05 26.26
N ARG A 91 -15.25 -10.18 25.24
CA ARG A 91 -15.85 -10.48 23.94
C ARG A 91 -14.95 -9.94 22.84
N ARG A 92 -14.80 -10.72 21.76
CA ARG A 92 -14.08 -10.33 20.55
C ARG A 92 -14.99 -10.56 19.34
N THR A 93 -15.23 -9.52 18.56
CA THR A 93 -15.97 -9.56 17.30
C THR A 93 -15.00 -9.19 16.18
N LEU A 94 -14.99 -10.00 15.13
CA LEU A 94 -14.13 -9.80 13.97
C LEU A 94 -14.99 -9.76 12.70
N GLU A 95 -14.87 -8.68 11.96
CA GLU A 95 -15.52 -8.51 10.65
C GLU A 95 -14.45 -8.36 9.57
N TYR A 96 -14.74 -8.93 8.41
CA TYR A 96 -13.91 -8.81 7.21
C TYR A 96 -14.62 -7.90 6.22
N GLY A 97 -13.88 -7.04 5.54
CA GLY A 97 -14.51 -6.10 4.63
C GLY A 97 -13.56 -5.35 3.73
N LYS A 98 -14.14 -4.41 3.01
CA LYS A 98 -13.43 -3.42 2.21
C LYS A 98 -13.45 -2.07 2.91
N TRP A 99 -12.26 -1.50 3.10
CA TRP A 99 -12.09 -0.10 3.40
C TRP A 99 -12.07 0.70 2.10
N ASP A 100 -12.89 1.74 2.06
CA ASP A 100 -12.96 2.74 1.00
C ASP A 100 -12.26 4.00 1.51
N ASP A 101 -11.06 4.29 0.97
CA ASP A 101 -10.25 5.42 1.40
C ASP A 101 -10.84 6.79 1.03
N GLU A 102 -11.68 6.85 -0.01
CA GLU A 102 -12.32 8.09 -0.44
C GLU A 102 -13.53 8.39 0.43
N ALA A 103 -14.36 7.37 0.67
CA ALA A 103 -15.57 7.52 1.47
C ALA A 103 -15.29 7.46 2.98
N GLY A 104 -14.08 7.07 3.38
CA GLY A 104 -13.69 6.88 4.77
C GLY A 104 -14.59 5.88 5.49
N ASN A 105 -14.98 4.79 4.81
CA ASN A 105 -15.89 3.81 5.39
C ASN A 105 -15.48 2.36 5.16
N PHE A 106 -15.88 1.55 6.13
CA PHE A 106 -15.72 0.11 6.11
C PHE A 106 -17.04 -0.56 5.69
N ARG A 107 -16.96 -1.44 4.70
CA ARG A 107 -18.09 -2.26 4.20
C ARG A 107 -17.78 -3.73 4.41
N VAL A 108 -18.65 -4.45 5.11
CA VAL A 108 -18.48 -5.88 5.35
C VAL A 108 -18.59 -6.66 4.04
N THR A 109 -17.65 -7.57 3.79
CA THR A 109 -17.59 -8.43 2.60
C THR A 109 -17.19 -9.86 2.98
N SER A 110 -17.08 -10.76 2.00
CA SER A 110 -16.51 -12.09 2.23
C SER A 110 -15.02 -11.99 2.55
N PHE A 111 -14.48 -12.94 3.32
CA PHE A 111 -13.04 -13.05 3.61
C PHE A 111 -12.18 -12.97 2.34
N SER A 112 -12.58 -13.67 1.28
CA SER A 112 -11.86 -13.71 -0.01
C SER A 112 -11.79 -12.37 -0.74
N SER A 113 -12.67 -11.42 -0.41
CA SER A 113 -12.73 -10.10 -1.04
C SER A 113 -12.33 -8.98 -0.08
N ALA A 114 -11.90 -9.31 1.14
CA ALA A 114 -11.59 -8.31 2.15
C ALA A 114 -10.20 -7.71 1.94
N ASN A 115 -10.12 -6.39 1.98
CA ASN A 115 -8.85 -5.65 2.04
C ASN A 115 -8.57 -5.07 3.44
N ALA A 116 -9.51 -5.22 4.36
CA ALA A 116 -9.45 -4.67 5.71
C ALA A 116 -10.15 -5.60 6.70
N ILE A 117 -9.77 -5.46 7.97
CA ILE A 117 -10.44 -6.11 9.09
C ILE A 117 -10.93 -5.08 10.09
N ARG A 118 -12.07 -5.34 10.72
CA ARG A 118 -12.55 -4.59 11.88
C ARG A 118 -12.54 -5.51 13.08
N LEU A 119 -11.76 -5.15 14.09
CA LEU A 119 -11.64 -5.85 15.35
C LEU A 119 -12.29 -5.01 16.45
N GLN A 120 -13.32 -5.58 17.08
CA GLN A 120 -13.97 -5.01 18.25
C GLN A 120 -13.72 -5.91 19.44
N ILE A 121 -13.19 -5.33 20.51
CA ILE A 121 -13.02 -6.03 21.79
C ILE A 121 -13.74 -5.30 22.90
N GLN A 122 -14.29 -6.08 23.82
CA GLN A 122 -15.04 -5.60 24.98
C GLN A 122 -14.60 -6.39 26.21
N THR A 123 -14.46 -5.70 27.34
CA THR A 123 -14.34 -6.32 28.66
C THR A 123 -15.36 -5.72 29.62
N ALA A 124 -16.10 -6.59 30.32
CA ALA A 124 -17.03 -6.21 31.38
C ALA A 124 -16.38 -6.24 32.78
N SER A 125 -15.07 -6.49 32.85
CA SER A 125 -14.39 -6.86 34.10
C SER A 125 -13.53 -5.75 34.68
N VAL A 126 -13.68 -4.49 34.23
CA VAL A 126 -12.89 -3.36 34.76
C VAL A 126 -13.32 -3.07 36.20
N PRO A 127 -12.44 -3.27 37.21
CA PRO A 127 -12.83 -3.03 38.60
C PRO A 127 -13.20 -1.58 38.86
N SER A 128 -14.24 -1.39 39.68
CA SER A 128 -14.50 -0.12 40.36
C SER A 128 -13.86 -0.12 41.75
N PHE A 129 -13.29 1.00 42.17
CA PHE A 129 -12.77 1.17 43.52
C PHE A 129 -13.84 1.78 44.42
N PHE A 130 -14.40 2.92 44.02
CA PHE A 130 -15.42 3.63 44.80
C PHE A 130 -16.84 3.39 44.30
N GLY A 131 -17.03 3.03 43.02
CA GLY A 131 -18.31 2.65 42.45
C GLY A 131 -19.01 1.51 43.19
N LYS A 132 -18.25 0.65 43.89
CA LYS A 132 -18.78 -0.39 44.78
C LYS A 132 -19.70 0.17 45.86
N MET A 133 -19.43 1.39 46.34
CA MET A 133 -20.26 2.07 47.35
C MET A 133 -21.63 2.50 46.78
N LEU A 134 -21.73 2.60 45.45
CA LEU A 134 -22.95 2.94 44.72
C LEU A 134 -23.61 1.71 44.05
N GLY A 135 -23.14 0.49 44.37
CA GLY A 135 -23.68 -0.76 43.82
C GLY A 135 -23.12 -1.16 42.44
N HIS A 136 -22.16 -0.41 41.90
CA HIS A 136 -21.47 -0.75 40.65
C HIS A 136 -20.16 -1.44 40.97
N SER A 137 -20.05 -2.76 40.80
CA SER A 137 -18.82 -3.49 41.11
C SER A 137 -17.80 -3.47 39.97
N GLN A 138 -18.26 -3.32 38.73
CA GLN A 138 -17.44 -3.40 37.51
C GLN A 138 -17.98 -2.45 36.44
N TYR A 139 -17.11 -2.04 35.52
CA TYR A 139 -17.47 -1.25 34.34
C TYR A 139 -17.19 -2.03 33.06
N THR A 140 -17.98 -1.74 32.02
CA THR A 140 -17.77 -2.25 30.68
C THR A 140 -17.03 -1.23 29.83
N THR A 141 -15.99 -1.68 29.14
CA THR A 141 -15.21 -0.84 28.22
C THR A 141 -15.02 -1.57 26.90
N ASN A 142 -15.08 -0.83 25.80
CA ASN A 142 -14.93 -1.32 24.43
C ASN A 142 -13.78 -0.61 23.71
N ALA A 143 -13.19 -1.30 22.74
CA ALA A 143 -12.25 -0.77 21.77
C ALA A 143 -12.62 -1.28 20.37
N ASP A 144 -12.39 -0.44 19.35
CA ASP A 144 -12.69 -0.72 17.94
C ASP A 144 -11.46 -0.32 17.12
N SER A 145 -11.05 -1.19 16.21
CA SER A 145 -9.90 -0.95 15.34
C SER A 145 -10.21 -1.46 13.95
N ILE A 146 -10.07 -0.59 12.95
CA ILE A 146 -10.17 -0.95 11.55
C ILE A 146 -8.77 -0.86 10.96
N VAL A 147 -8.31 -1.94 10.34
CA VAL A 147 -6.98 -2.02 9.76
C VAL A 147 -7.07 -2.47 8.32
N VAL A 148 -6.47 -1.67 7.44
CA VAL A 148 -6.32 -1.99 6.03
C VAL A 148 -5.04 -2.81 5.84
N LEU A 149 -5.13 -3.85 5.02
CA LEU A 149 -4.01 -4.69 4.62
C LEU A 149 -2.83 -3.83 4.12
N GLY A 150 -1.64 -4.17 4.62
CA GLY A 150 -0.40 -3.63 4.10
C GLY A 150 -0.13 -4.10 2.66
N GLY A 151 0.44 -3.20 1.86
CA GLY A 151 1.03 -3.53 0.56
C GLY A 151 0.18 -3.17 -0.65
N GLY A 152 -0.98 -2.57 -0.43
CA GLY A 152 -1.91 -2.21 -1.50
C GLY A 152 -2.54 -3.45 -2.15
N PRO A 153 -3.39 -3.27 -3.17
CA PRO A 153 -3.91 -4.38 -3.94
C PRO A 153 -2.77 -5.24 -4.53
N PRO A 154 -3.00 -6.54 -4.80
CA PRO A 154 -2.01 -7.34 -5.51
C PRO A 154 -1.71 -6.73 -6.88
N ARG A 155 -0.46 -6.85 -7.36
CA ARG A 155 -0.06 -6.21 -8.61
C ARG A 155 0.61 -7.18 -9.56
N ASP A 156 0.32 -7.02 -10.84
CA ASP A 156 1.12 -7.62 -11.91
C ASP A 156 1.93 -6.53 -12.59
N VAL A 157 3.25 -6.55 -12.37
CA VAL A 157 4.17 -5.49 -12.80
C VAL A 157 5.00 -5.97 -13.99
N VAL A 158 4.91 -5.29 -15.12
CA VAL A 158 5.76 -5.52 -16.28
C VAL A 158 6.69 -4.34 -16.45
N VAL A 159 7.98 -4.57 -16.25
CA VAL A 159 9.02 -3.56 -16.47
C VAL A 159 9.46 -3.63 -17.93
N VAL A 160 9.37 -2.51 -18.64
CA VAL A 160 9.74 -2.35 -20.04
C VAL A 160 10.94 -1.39 -20.12
N LEU A 161 12.12 -1.95 -20.36
CA LEU A 161 13.38 -1.19 -20.29
C LEU A 161 13.95 -0.88 -21.67
N ASP A 162 14.42 0.35 -21.81
CA ASP A 162 15.23 0.81 -22.94
C ASP A 162 16.61 0.16 -22.89
N CYS A 163 17.00 -0.46 -24.00
CA CYS A 163 18.35 -0.96 -24.18
C CYS A 163 19.01 -0.32 -25.39
N SER A 164 18.59 0.87 -25.85
CA SER A 164 19.18 1.55 -27.00
C SER A 164 20.59 2.06 -26.71
N GLY A 165 21.38 2.32 -27.76
CA GLY A 165 22.78 2.71 -27.62
C GLY A 165 23.01 4.02 -26.83
N SER A 166 22.02 4.90 -26.70
CA SER A 166 22.11 6.11 -25.86
C SER A 166 22.28 5.79 -24.37
N MET A 167 21.85 4.59 -23.95
CA MET A 167 21.97 4.14 -22.57
C MET A 167 23.42 3.94 -22.11
N ASN A 168 24.41 3.99 -23.02
CA ASN A 168 25.83 3.98 -22.68
C ASN A 168 26.33 5.36 -22.19
N ALA A 169 25.52 6.42 -22.26
CA ALA A 169 25.91 7.73 -21.74
C ALA A 169 26.09 7.68 -20.21
N ASN A 170 27.03 8.46 -19.69
CA ASN A 170 27.28 8.54 -18.25
C ASN A 170 26.22 9.40 -17.53
N MET A 171 25.94 9.03 -16.28
CA MET A 171 25.15 9.80 -15.32
C MET A 171 26.05 10.47 -14.26
N SER A 172 25.46 11.18 -13.29
CA SER A 172 26.18 11.95 -12.28
C SER A 172 27.16 11.15 -11.41
N ASN A 173 26.94 9.84 -11.29
CA ASN A 173 27.76 8.91 -10.51
C ASN A 173 28.84 8.19 -11.31
N HIS A 174 29.14 8.66 -12.52
CA HIS A 174 30.13 8.07 -13.44
C HIS A 174 29.84 6.64 -13.92
N LYS A 175 28.61 6.15 -13.70
CA LYS A 175 28.10 4.91 -14.30
C LYS A 175 27.24 5.22 -15.51
N SER A 176 27.10 4.26 -16.41
CA SER A 176 26.22 4.43 -17.57
C SER A 176 24.74 4.52 -17.15
N ARG A 177 23.90 5.07 -18.03
CA ARG A 177 22.44 5.07 -17.83
C ARG A 177 21.90 3.64 -17.74
N MET A 178 22.46 2.70 -18.50
CA MET A 178 22.13 1.27 -18.41
C MET A 178 22.43 0.72 -17.01
N GLU A 179 23.62 0.93 -16.47
CA GLU A 179 24.00 0.45 -15.13
C GLU A 179 23.08 1.02 -14.04
N ASN A 180 22.73 2.30 -14.12
CA ASN A 180 21.81 2.94 -13.19
C ASN A 180 20.37 2.43 -13.34
N THR A 181 19.93 2.15 -14.58
CA THR A 181 18.61 1.58 -14.86
C THR A 181 18.49 0.16 -14.33
N ILE A 182 19.54 -0.65 -14.48
CA ILE A 182 19.62 -1.99 -13.89
C ILE A 182 19.48 -1.90 -12.37
N ALA A 183 20.22 -1.02 -11.71
CA ALA A 183 20.14 -0.83 -10.26
C ALA A 183 18.75 -0.37 -9.80
N ALA A 184 18.15 0.60 -10.51
CA ALA A 184 16.81 1.10 -10.21
C ALA A 184 15.73 0.02 -10.40
N ALA A 185 15.78 -0.72 -11.52
CA ALA A 185 14.85 -1.82 -11.79
C ALA A 185 15.00 -2.97 -10.78
N GLN A 186 16.23 -3.29 -10.35
CA GLN A 186 16.47 -4.25 -9.27
C GLN A 186 15.87 -3.77 -7.93
N SER A 187 15.97 -2.48 -7.62
CA SER A 187 15.35 -1.90 -6.42
C SER A 187 13.82 -1.96 -6.47
N LEU A 188 13.21 -1.74 -7.64
CA LEU A 188 11.77 -1.95 -7.81
C LEU A 188 11.41 -3.41 -7.52
N VAL A 189 12.11 -4.36 -8.14
CA VAL A 189 11.83 -5.79 -7.97
C VAL A 189 12.00 -6.26 -6.53
N SER A 190 13.00 -5.74 -5.80
CA SER A 190 13.23 -6.09 -4.40
C SER A 190 12.20 -5.47 -3.44
N ASN A 191 11.52 -4.40 -3.85
CA ASN A 191 10.50 -3.71 -3.07
C ASN A 191 9.06 -4.19 -3.33
N LEU A 192 8.88 -5.13 -4.26
CA LEU A 192 7.60 -5.78 -4.49
C LEU A 192 7.16 -6.59 -3.27
N SER A 193 5.83 -6.66 -3.08
CA SER A 193 5.20 -7.50 -2.06
C SER A 193 5.27 -8.98 -2.44
N GLU A 194 5.00 -9.88 -1.50
CA GLU A 194 4.88 -11.32 -1.78
C GLU A 194 3.70 -11.67 -2.70
N PHE A 195 2.78 -10.72 -2.90
CA PHE A 195 1.58 -10.86 -3.74
C PHE A 195 1.74 -10.20 -5.11
N ASP A 196 2.89 -9.59 -5.36
CA ASP A 196 3.17 -8.98 -6.64
C ASP A 196 3.87 -9.99 -7.55
N ARG A 197 3.44 -10.05 -8.81
CA ARG A 197 4.18 -10.74 -9.86
C ARG A 197 4.97 -9.73 -10.67
N VAL A 198 6.12 -10.14 -11.17
CA VAL A 198 6.96 -9.28 -12.01
C VAL A 198 7.49 -9.98 -13.24
N ALA A 199 7.56 -9.23 -14.33
CA ALA A 199 8.16 -9.65 -15.59
C ALA A 199 8.94 -8.53 -16.25
N LEU A 200 9.76 -8.90 -17.22
CA LEU A 200 10.60 -8.00 -17.99
C LEU A 200 10.29 -8.12 -19.49
N ALA A 201 10.15 -6.96 -20.13
CA ALA A 201 10.29 -6.79 -21.55
C ALA A 201 11.37 -5.73 -21.83
N THR A 202 12.00 -5.83 -23.00
CA THR A 202 13.04 -4.89 -23.43
C THR A 202 12.78 -4.47 -24.85
N TYR A 203 13.34 -3.35 -25.29
CA TYR A 203 13.38 -2.96 -26.69
C TYR A 203 14.79 -2.57 -27.11
N SER A 204 14.94 -2.18 -28.39
CA SER A 204 16.22 -1.98 -29.06
C SER A 204 16.88 -3.26 -29.57
N TRP A 205 16.11 -4.34 -29.70
CA TRP A 205 16.55 -5.61 -30.27
C TRP A 205 16.19 -5.75 -31.76
N THR A 206 17.05 -6.38 -32.56
CA THR A 206 16.77 -6.70 -33.96
C THR A 206 16.26 -8.13 -34.10
N ASP A 207 15.08 -8.29 -34.70
CA ASP A 207 14.50 -9.61 -34.96
C ASP A 207 15.07 -10.21 -36.26
N SER A 208 16.06 -11.09 -36.10
CA SER A 208 16.73 -11.77 -37.21
C SER A 208 15.90 -12.84 -37.90
N SER A 209 14.75 -13.20 -37.34
CA SER A 209 13.80 -14.13 -37.98
C SER A 209 12.92 -13.43 -39.02
N ARG A 210 13.03 -12.10 -39.18
CA ARG A 210 12.16 -11.30 -40.05
C ARG A 210 12.84 -10.83 -41.32
N SER A 211 12.04 -10.72 -42.37
CA SER A 211 12.44 -10.35 -43.74
C SER A 211 13.18 -9.02 -43.89
N ARG A 212 13.18 -8.16 -42.86
CA ARG A 212 13.82 -6.84 -42.89
C ARG A 212 14.68 -6.54 -41.66
N TYR A 213 15.03 -7.54 -40.84
CA TYR A 213 15.86 -7.36 -39.62
C TYR A 213 15.43 -6.15 -38.79
N GLN A 214 14.15 -6.10 -38.41
CA GLN A 214 13.56 -4.89 -37.87
C GLN A 214 13.84 -4.75 -36.37
N SER A 215 14.13 -3.53 -35.93
CA SER A 215 14.16 -3.20 -34.51
C SER A 215 12.77 -3.36 -33.91
N THR A 216 12.65 -4.05 -32.77
CA THR A 216 11.38 -4.33 -32.07
C THR A 216 11.63 -4.57 -30.58
N GLY A 217 10.55 -4.71 -29.81
CA GLY A 217 10.59 -5.19 -28.44
C GLY A 217 10.54 -6.72 -28.33
N ARG A 218 11.04 -7.22 -27.19
CA ARG A 218 11.10 -8.65 -26.89
C ARG A 218 10.69 -8.91 -25.44
N LYS A 219 9.82 -9.89 -25.24
CA LYS A 219 9.55 -10.49 -23.93
C LYS A 219 10.80 -11.21 -23.42
N ARG A 220 11.25 -10.88 -22.22
CA ARG A 220 12.42 -11.51 -21.58
C ARG A 220 12.01 -12.57 -20.56
N THR A 221 10.98 -12.27 -19.76
CA THR A 221 10.42 -13.19 -18.77
C THR A 221 8.89 -13.16 -18.78
N SER A 222 8.27 -14.15 -18.14
CA SER A 222 6.81 -14.19 -17.90
C SER A 222 6.50 -13.71 -16.48
N LEU A 223 5.25 -13.31 -16.23
CA LEU A 223 4.79 -12.92 -14.89
C LEU A 223 5.00 -14.06 -13.90
N SER A 224 5.65 -13.76 -12.78
CA SER A 224 6.00 -14.74 -11.76
C SER A 224 6.11 -14.07 -10.39
N PHE A 225 5.65 -14.77 -9.34
CA PHE A 225 5.93 -14.40 -7.94
C PHE A 225 7.40 -14.62 -7.57
N ASN A 226 8.04 -15.60 -8.21
CA ASN A 226 9.47 -15.81 -8.06
C ASN A 226 10.22 -14.76 -8.90
N THR A 227 10.74 -13.75 -8.22
CA THR A 227 11.42 -12.62 -8.85
C THR A 227 12.82 -12.94 -9.35
N SER A 228 13.42 -14.07 -8.96
CA SER A 228 14.82 -14.40 -9.28
C SER A 228 15.11 -14.41 -10.79
N THR A 229 14.25 -15.01 -11.60
CA THR A 229 14.41 -15.06 -13.06
C THR A 229 14.39 -13.67 -13.67
N THR A 230 13.48 -12.81 -13.23
CA THR A 230 13.38 -11.42 -13.70
C THR A 230 14.59 -10.60 -13.23
N SER A 231 15.01 -10.73 -11.97
CA SER A 231 16.21 -10.07 -11.43
C SER A 231 17.48 -10.46 -12.18
N SER A 232 17.67 -11.75 -12.48
CA SER A 232 18.80 -12.22 -13.29
C SER A 232 18.74 -11.70 -14.73
N ALA A 233 17.55 -11.67 -15.33
CA ALA A 233 17.37 -11.13 -16.67
C ALA A 233 17.67 -9.62 -16.75
N ILE A 234 17.31 -8.85 -15.71
CA ILE A 234 17.66 -7.42 -15.56
C ILE A 234 19.17 -7.25 -15.39
N ALA A 235 19.81 -8.05 -14.55
CA ALA A 235 21.25 -7.96 -14.31
C ALA A 235 22.11 -8.20 -15.56
N GLY A 236 21.61 -9.00 -16.52
CA GLY A 236 22.28 -9.31 -17.78
C GLY A 236 21.93 -8.40 -18.95
N LEU A 237 21.26 -7.27 -18.71
CA LEU A 237 20.95 -6.31 -19.77
C LEU A 237 22.21 -5.58 -20.23
N ASN A 238 22.26 -5.31 -21.53
CA ASN A 238 23.30 -4.52 -22.18
C ASN A 238 22.62 -3.61 -23.19
N GLU A 239 23.23 -2.46 -23.45
CA GLU A 239 22.77 -1.49 -24.42
C GLU A 239 23.23 -1.79 -25.85
N GLY A 240 22.45 -1.32 -26.82
CA GLY A 240 22.71 -1.48 -28.25
C GLY A 240 21.46 -1.25 -29.10
N GLY A 241 21.67 -0.86 -30.36
CA GLY A 241 20.59 -0.69 -31.32
C GLY A 241 19.78 0.60 -31.14
N SER A 242 18.65 0.66 -31.84
CA SER A 242 17.77 1.82 -32.00
C SER A 242 16.63 1.86 -30.99
N THR A 243 16.01 3.01 -30.80
CA THR A 243 15.01 3.29 -29.75
C THR A 243 13.58 3.06 -30.27
N ASN A 244 13.15 1.80 -30.30
CA ASN A 244 11.77 1.41 -30.67
C ASN A 244 10.87 1.26 -29.43
N ILE A 245 10.39 2.40 -28.90
CA ILE A 245 9.55 2.44 -27.70
C ILE A 245 8.22 1.72 -27.92
N GLY A 246 7.59 1.89 -29.10
CA GLY A 246 6.33 1.21 -29.43
C GLY A 246 6.46 -0.32 -29.37
N GLY A 247 7.59 -0.86 -29.84
CA GLY A 247 7.91 -2.27 -29.73
C GLY A 247 8.09 -2.75 -28.30
N GLY A 248 8.71 -1.92 -27.46
CA GLY A 248 8.79 -2.18 -26.02
C GLY A 248 7.43 -2.30 -25.37
N ILE A 249 6.54 -1.33 -25.62
CA ILE A 249 5.18 -1.31 -25.08
C ILE A 249 4.39 -2.53 -25.56
N ARG A 250 4.48 -2.88 -26.85
CA ARG A 250 3.90 -4.11 -27.40
C ARG A 250 4.42 -5.34 -26.66
N ALA A 251 5.73 -5.49 -26.54
CA ALA A 251 6.33 -6.65 -25.90
C ALA A 251 5.92 -6.74 -24.41
N GLY A 252 5.76 -5.60 -23.74
CA GLY A 252 5.20 -5.55 -22.39
C GLY A 252 3.72 -5.99 -22.36
N LEU A 253 2.92 -5.57 -23.35
CA LEU A 253 1.53 -6.01 -23.47
C LEU A 253 1.44 -7.53 -23.72
N ASP A 254 2.31 -8.08 -24.57
CA ASP A 254 2.37 -9.51 -24.85
C ASP A 254 2.63 -10.34 -23.58
N VAL A 255 3.39 -9.81 -22.62
CA VAL A 255 3.59 -10.48 -21.32
C VAL A 255 2.25 -10.70 -20.61
N PHE A 256 1.38 -9.68 -20.57
CA PHE A 256 0.06 -9.79 -19.96
C PHE A 256 -0.87 -10.69 -20.78
N LEU A 257 -0.87 -10.56 -22.11
CA LEU A 257 -1.78 -11.31 -22.99
C LEU A 257 -1.43 -12.80 -23.10
N THR A 258 -0.16 -13.15 -22.90
CA THR A 258 0.34 -14.53 -22.97
C THR A 258 0.64 -15.12 -21.60
N ASP A 259 0.09 -14.52 -20.54
CA ASP A 259 0.17 -15.05 -19.19
C ASP A 259 -0.54 -16.41 -19.12
N PRO A 260 0.16 -17.51 -18.76
CA PRO A 260 -0.48 -18.82 -18.63
C PRO A 260 -1.44 -18.93 -17.44
N ALA A 261 -1.38 -17.98 -16.49
CA ALA A 261 -2.21 -17.98 -15.29
C ALA A 261 -2.72 -16.55 -14.96
N PRO A 262 -3.64 -15.99 -15.78
CA PRO A 262 -4.19 -14.66 -15.54
C PRO A 262 -5.06 -14.62 -14.29
N ARG A 263 -4.87 -13.58 -13.45
CA ARG A 263 -5.50 -13.45 -12.11
C ARG A 263 -6.85 -12.74 -12.10
N ASP A 264 -7.30 -12.22 -13.25
CA ASP A 264 -8.43 -11.28 -13.37
C ASP A 264 -9.76 -11.76 -12.75
N ALA A 265 -10.02 -13.07 -12.77
CA ALA A 265 -11.28 -13.62 -12.26
C ALA A 265 -11.27 -13.91 -10.75
N GLU A 266 -10.09 -14.11 -10.17
CA GLU A 266 -9.93 -14.54 -8.76
C GLU A 266 -9.54 -13.37 -7.84
N GLU A 267 -9.09 -12.25 -8.41
CA GLU A 267 -8.60 -11.10 -7.65
C GLU A 267 -9.25 -9.78 -8.12
N PRO A 268 -10.42 -9.41 -7.57
CA PRO A 268 -11.19 -8.25 -8.04
C PRO A 268 -10.48 -6.91 -7.83
N ASP A 269 -9.46 -6.85 -6.97
CA ASP A 269 -8.68 -5.64 -6.70
C ASP A 269 -7.31 -5.64 -7.41
N LEU A 270 -7.01 -6.62 -8.28
CA LEU A 270 -5.73 -6.72 -8.99
C LEU A 270 -5.42 -5.46 -9.80
N VAL A 271 -4.22 -4.91 -9.63
CA VAL A 271 -3.72 -3.78 -10.44
C VAL A 271 -2.66 -4.26 -11.42
N LYS A 272 -2.89 -4.04 -12.72
CA LYS A 272 -1.91 -4.30 -13.77
C LYS A 272 -1.10 -3.05 -14.07
N ILE A 273 0.21 -3.14 -13.96
CA ILE A 273 1.13 -2.02 -14.09
C ILE A 273 2.19 -2.33 -15.14
N MET A 274 2.36 -1.42 -16.09
CA MET A 274 3.49 -1.40 -17.01
C MET A 274 4.41 -0.23 -16.66
N VAL A 275 5.69 -0.49 -16.40
CA VAL A 275 6.69 0.55 -16.15
C VAL A 275 7.55 0.68 -17.39
N VAL A 276 7.33 1.71 -18.20
CA VAL A 276 8.08 1.98 -19.43
C VAL A 276 9.14 3.03 -19.15
N MET A 277 10.40 2.72 -19.45
CA MET A 277 11.51 3.65 -19.28
C MET A 277 12.23 3.90 -20.59
N THR A 278 12.69 5.14 -20.81
CA THR A 278 13.55 5.53 -21.93
C THR A 278 14.49 6.67 -21.56
N ASP A 279 15.69 6.70 -22.16
CA ASP A 279 16.61 7.84 -22.10
C ASP A 279 16.64 8.68 -23.38
N GLY A 280 15.93 8.25 -24.42
CA GLY A 280 15.96 8.83 -25.75
C GLY A 280 14.57 9.16 -26.30
N GLU A 281 14.56 9.58 -27.57
CA GLU A 281 13.34 9.79 -28.35
C GLU A 281 13.09 8.58 -29.24
N ALA A 282 11.81 8.27 -29.46
CA ALA A 282 11.43 7.20 -30.37
C ALA A 282 11.96 7.51 -31.78
N ASN A 283 12.79 6.62 -32.33
CA ASN A 283 13.41 6.80 -33.66
C ASN A 283 13.13 5.63 -34.61
N GLN A 284 12.36 4.64 -34.17
CA GLN A 284 11.86 3.53 -34.96
C GLN A 284 10.39 3.26 -34.60
N SER A 285 9.56 2.98 -35.60
CA SER A 285 8.20 2.52 -35.39
C SER A 285 8.13 1.00 -35.30
N GLU A 286 7.11 0.51 -34.60
CA GLU A 286 6.90 -0.92 -34.43
C GLU A 286 6.34 -1.54 -35.72
N PRO A 287 7.01 -2.55 -36.29
CA PRO A 287 6.61 -3.10 -37.59
C PRO A 287 5.44 -4.10 -37.54
N TYR A 288 4.99 -4.53 -36.35
CA TYR A 288 3.80 -5.40 -36.25
C TYR A 288 2.55 -4.64 -36.70
N PRO A 289 1.59 -5.30 -37.39
CA PRO A 289 0.26 -4.72 -37.59
C PRO A 289 -0.32 -4.30 -36.25
N TYR A 290 -0.83 -3.07 -36.21
CA TYR A 290 -1.44 -2.46 -35.03
C TYR A 290 -2.56 -3.35 -34.51
N PRO A 291 -2.83 -3.39 -33.20
CA PRO A 291 -4.10 -3.90 -32.68
C PRO A 291 -5.23 -3.03 -33.23
N ASN A 292 -6.38 -3.63 -33.59
CA ASN A 292 -7.61 -2.85 -33.58
C ASN A 292 -7.81 -2.39 -32.12
N ASP A 293 -8.03 -1.10 -31.90
CA ASP A 293 -8.15 -0.46 -30.56
C ASP A 293 -9.31 -1.03 -29.70
N GLY A 294 -9.98 -2.09 -30.17
CA GLY A 294 -11.00 -2.84 -29.45
C GLY A 294 -10.46 -3.84 -28.41
N ALA A 295 -11.34 -4.16 -27.46
CA ALA A 295 -11.13 -5.09 -26.36
C ALA A 295 -10.85 -6.55 -26.78
N THR A 296 -10.99 -6.90 -28.06
CA THR A 296 -11.00 -8.29 -28.57
C THR A 296 -9.69 -8.78 -29.20
N GLY A 297 -8.64 -7.93 -29.30
CA GLY A 297 -7.32 -8.38 -29.73
C GLY A 297 -7.18 -8.76 -31.22
N TYR A 298 -8.07 -8.28 -32.10
CA TYR A 298 -7.95 -8.54 -33.53
C TYR A 298 -6.87 -7.64 -34.17
N LEU A 299 -5.86 -8.24 -34.81
CA LEU A 299 -4.84 -7.52 -35.60
C LEU A 299 -5.42 -7.22 -37.00
N PRO A 300 -5.67 -5.96 -37.39
CA PRO A 300 -6.00 -5.60 -38.76
C PRO A 300 -4.96 -6.12 -39.76
N PRO A 301 -5.40 -6.60 -40.95
CA PRO A 301 -4.49 -6.86 -42.05
C PRO A 301 -3.76 -5.57 -42.45
N GLN A 302 -2.47 -5.70 -42.79
CA GLN A 302 -1.61 -4.54 -43.10
C GLN A 302 -2.23 -3.64 -44.17
N PRO A 303 -2.23 -2.30 -44.00
CA PRO A 303 -2.49 -1.39 -45.10
C PRO A 303 -1.41 -1.59 -46.17
N TRP A 304 -1.85 -1.70 -47.42
CA TRP A 304 -1.00 -1.85 -48.61
C TRP A 304 -0.26 -0.54 -49.00
N SER A 305 -0.22 0.43 -48.10
CA SER A 305 0.47 1.71 -48.28
C SER A 305 1.75 1.75 -47.46
N ASN A 306 2.86 2.01 -48.14
CA ASN A 306 4.23 2.16 -47.60
C ASN A 306 4.40 3.34 -46.61
N SER A 307 3.32 3.98 -46.18
CA SER A 307 3.31 4.98 -45.10
C SER A 307 3.37 4.26 -43.76
N GLY A 308 4.57 3.76 -43.42
CA GLY A 308 4.87 3.41 -42.05
C GLY A 308 4.59 4.62 -41.16
N TYR A 309 3.85 4.41 -40.07
CA TYR A 309 3.68 5.43 -39.06
C TYR A 309 5.04 5.89 -38.54
N ASP A 310 5.15 7.16 -38.16
CA ASP A 310 6.35 7.63 -37.48
C ASP A 310 6.50 6.96 -36.10
N ALA A 311 7.69 7.04 -35.54
CA ALA A 311 8.01 6.39 -34.28
C ALA A 311 7.13 6.87 -33.11
N PHE A 312 6.67 8.13 -33.16
CA PHE A 312 5.82 8.73 -32.15
C PHE A 312 4.39 8.19 -32.22
N GLU A 313 3.79 8.17 -33.41
CA GLU A 313 2.43 7.65 -33.60
C GLU A 313 2.35 6.16 -33.23
N SER A 314 3.37 5.39 -33.60
CA SER A 314 3.49 3.99 -33.18
C SER A 314 3.50 3.84 -31.66
N MET A 315 4.32 4.63 -30.97
CA MET A 315 4.41 4.62 -29.50
C MET A 315 3.05 4.97 -28.86
N GLN A 316 2.38 6.02 -29.35
CA GLN A 316 1.12 6.48 -28.78
C GLN A 316 -0.01 5.45 -28.94
N ARG A 317 -0.11 4.80 -30.10
CA ARG A 317 -1.13 3.77 -30.37
C ARG A 317 -0.99 2.56 -29.44
N TRP A 318 0.23 2.05 -29.26
CA TRP A 318 0.47 0.94 -28.34
C TRP A 318 0.19 1.33 -26.88
N ALA A 319 0.57 2.55 -26.47
CA ALA A 319 0.22 3.04 -25.13
C ALA A 319 -1.29 3.11 -24.94
N ASN A 320 -2.04 3.61 -25.93
CA ASN A 320 -3.50 3.68 -25.87
C ASN A 320 -4.14 2.28 -25.82
N THR A 321 -3.60 1.31 -26.56
CA THR A 321 -4.06 -0.09 -26.53
C THR A 321 -3.92 -0.70 -25.13
N VAL A 322 -2.79 -0.47 -24.47
CA VAL A 322 -2.50 -0.94 -23.11
C VAL A 322 -3.45 -0.28 -22.11
N LYS A 323 -3.59 1.06 -22.18
CA LYS A 323 -4.50 1.82 -21.30
C LYS A 323 -5.96 1.40 -21.47
N ALA A 324 -6.42 1.13 -22.69
CA ALA A 324 -7.78 0.65 -22.97
C ALA A 324 -8.10 -0.72 -22.34
N ARG A 325 -7.08 -1.49 -21.94
CA ARG A 325 -7.20 -2.78 -21.25
C ARG A 325 -7.15 -2.66 -19.72
N GLY A 326 -7.23 -1.45 -19.18
CA GLY A 326 -7.15 -1.20 -17.75
C GLY A 326 -5.74 -1.32 -17.16
N ILE A 327 -4.71 -1.47 -18.00
CA ILE A 327 -3.31 -1.54 -17.55
C ILE A 327 -2.79 -0.10 -17.38
N LYS A 328 -2.28 0.21 -16.20
CA LYS A 328 -1.70 1.51 -15.88
C LYS A 328 -0.26 1.57 -16.38
N ILE A 329 0.12 2.67 -17.04
CA ILE A 329 1.48 2.86 -17.57
C ILE A 329 2.19 3.93 -16.75
N TYR A 330 3.23 3.55 -16.01
CA TYR A 330 4.23 4.49 -15.51
C TYR A 330 5.29 4.72 -16.57
N ALA A 331 5.44 5.96 -17.02
CA ALA A 331 6.45 6.36 -17.98
C ALA A 331 7.58 7.12 -17.29
N VAL A 332 8.80 6.59 -17.36
CA VAL A 332 10.00 7.15 -16.75
C VAL A 332 10.94 7.66 -17.85
N LYS A 333 11.06 8.98 -17.98
CA LYS A 333 11.96 9.63 -18.93
C LYS A 333 13.25 10.02 -18.23
N LEU A 334 14.38 9.55 -18.75
CA LEU A 334 15.71 9.97 -18.34
C LEU A 334 16.28 10.99 -19.33
N GLY A 335 16.81 12.10 -18.83
CA GLY A 335 17.29 13.23 -19.64
C GLY A 335 16.20 13.88 -20.50
N GLY A 336 16.61 14.68 -21.49
CA GLY A 336 15.70 15.36 -22.41
C GLY A 336 14.82 16.44 -21.76
N SER A 337 13.90 17.00 -22.55
CA SER A 337 12.97 18.05 -22.07
C SER A 337 11.77 17.45 -21.33
N TYR A 338 11.14 18.22 -20.44
CA TYR A 338 9.92 17.76 -19.76
C TYR A 338 8.73 17.60 -20.73
N ASN A 339 8.65 18.45 -21.77
CA ASN A 339 7.55 18.53 -22.73
C ASN A 339 7.67 17.54 -23.90
N GLU A 340 8.46 16.48 -23.75
CA GLU A 340 8.68 15.51 -24.82
C GLU A 340 7.44 14.64 -25.11
N PRO A 341 7.28 14.16 -26.35
CA PRO A 341 6.15 13.32 -26.75
C PRO A 341 6.00 12.04 -25.92
N PHE A 342 7.08 11.56 -25.28
CA PHE A 342 7.05 10.38 -24.42
C PHE A 342 6.05 10.49 -23.26
N ARG A 343 5.72 11.69 -22.76
CA ARG A 343 4.72 11.88 -21.69
C ARG A 343 3.34 11.30 -22.03
N TYR A 344 2.98 11.25 -23.32
CA TYR A 344 1.69 10.74 -23.78
C TYR A 344 1.56 9.21 -23.63
N THR A 345 2.66 8.52 -23.33
CA THR A 345 2.65 7.08 -22.99
C THR A 345 2.06 6.82 -21.62
N ALA A 346 2.26 7.74 -20.66
CA ALA A 346 1.77 7.58 -19.31
C ALA A 346 0.24 7.48 -19.27
N SER A 347 -0.27 6.76 -18.28
CA SER A 347 -1.67 6.87 -17.90
C SER A 347 -1.96 8.29 -17.38
N ALA A 348 -3.21 8.74 -17.54
CA ALA A 348 -3.66 9.94 -16.84
C ALA A 348 -3.56 9.72 -15.32
N PRO A 349 -3.33 10.78 -14.51
CA PRO A 349 -3.48 10.69 -13.07
C PRO A 349 -4.78 9.97 -12.71
N ASP A 350 -4.70 9.07 -11.73
CA ASP A 350 -5.88 8.36 -11.25
C ASP A 350 -6.53 9.12 -10.08
N GLU A 351 -7.59 8.53 -9.56
CA GLU A 351 -8.37 9.03 -8.41
C GLU A 351 -7.51 9.19 -7.14
N TYR A 352 -6.35 8.53 -7.08
CA TYR A 352 -5.37 8.61 -5.99
C TYR A 352 -4.26 9.65 -6.25
N GLU A 353 -4.46 10.54 -7.24
CA GLU A 353 -3.47 11.52 -7.74
C GLU A 353 -2.11 10.90 -8.09
N ASN A 354 -2.05 9.60 -8.39
CA ASN A 354 -0.79 8.96 -8.74
C ASN A 354 -0.24 9.59 -10.01
N GLN A 355 0.96 10.16 -9.89
CA GLN A 355 1.68 10.65 -11.05
C GLN A 355 2.27 9.46 -11.80
N TYR A 356 1.81 9.26 -13.02
CA TYR A 356 2.26 8.18 -13.89
C TYR A 356 3.39 8.59 -14.85
N TYR A 357 3.73 9.88 -14.91
CA TYR A 357 4.87 10.37 -15.70
C TYR A 357 5.96 10.94 -14.80
N PHE A 358 7.16 10.38 -14.88
CA PHE A 358 8.33 10.84 -14.17
C PHE A 358 9.39 11.31 -15.14
N HIS A 359 9.84 12.56 -15.00
CA HIS A 359 10.95 13.12 -15.76
C HIS A 359 12.15 13.32 -14.84
N ILE A 360 13.29 12.74 -15.21
CA ILE A 360 14.55 12.81 -14.48
C ILE A 360 15.52 13.61 -15.36
N PRO A 361 15.67 14.92 -15.13
CA PRO A 361 16.57 15.75 -15.92
C PRO A 361 18.03 15.34 -15.65
N THR A 362 18.89 15.50 -16.67
CA THR A 362 20.33 15.34 -16.48
C THR A 362 20.84 16.41 -15.51
N GLY A 363 21.56 15.99 -14.48
CA GLY A 363 22.01 16.88 -13.41
C GLY A 363 22.79 16.11 -12.34
N SER A 364 23.19 16.78 -11.26
CA SER A 364 24.02 16.18 -10.20
C SER A 364 23.36 15.02 -9.45
N GLU A 365 22.03 14.92 -9.50
CA GLU A 365 21.24 13.95 -8.73
C GLU A 365 20.51 12.91 -9.59
N ASP A 366 20.72 12.92 -10.91
CA ASP A 366 19.93 12.11 -11.86
C ASP A 366 19.91 10.62 -11.50
N ALA A 367 21.04 10.03 -11.11
CA ALA A 367 21.14 8.63 -10.72
C ALA A 367 20.33 8.31 -9.46
N SER A 368 20.38 9.21 -8.47
CA SER A 368 19.62 9.07 -7.22
C SER A 368 18.11 9.27 -7.42
N GLN A 369 17.72 10.17 -8.33
CA GLN A 369 16.33 10.44 -8.66
C GLN A 369 15.72 9.25 -9.42
N LEU A 370 16.49 8.62 -10.31
CA LEU A 370 16.08 7.39 -10.99
C LEU A 370 15.81 6.26 -10.00
N LEU A 371 16.74 6.03 -9.08
CA LEU A 371 16.58 5.02 -8.02
C LEU A 371 15.32 5.27 -7.18
N LYS A 372 15.16 6.50 -6.65
CA LYS A 372 13.99 6.88 -5.85
C LYS A 372 12.68 6.74 -6.61
N THR A 373 12.68 7.02 -7.93
CA THR A 373 11.49 6.87 -8.78
C THR A 373 11.06 5.41 -8.85
N TYR A 374 12.00 4.50 -9.11
CA TYR A 374 11.72 3.06 -9.15
C TYR A 374 11.36 2.49 -7.78
N GLU A 375 11.98 2.98 -6.71
CA GLU A 375 11.58 2.65 -5.34
C GLU A 375 10.13 3.05 -5.10
N LYS A 376 9.75 4.29 -5.44
CA LYS A 376 8.38 4.81 -5.31
C LYS A 376 7.36 3.96 -6.05
N ILE A 377 7.64 3.57 -7.30
CA ILE A 377 6.76 2.70 -8.09
C ILE A 377 6.72 1.29 -7.48
N GLY A 378 7.88 0.80 -7.01
CA GLY A 378 8.04 -0.52 -6.41
C GLY A 378 7.36 -0.68 -5.07
N VAL A 379 7.02 0.39 -4.34
CA VAL A 379 6.39 0.33 -3.00
C VAL A 379 5.07 -0.44 -3.05
N GLY A 380 5.15 -1.76 -2.87
CA GLY A 380 4.06 -2.66 -2.47
C GLY A 380 4.24 -3.12 -1.03
N LYS A 381 5.13 -2.45 -0.28
CA LYS A 381 5.54 -2.79 1.09
C LYS A 381 5.04 -1.78 2.12
N GLY A 382 3.93 -1.08 1.85
CA GLY A 382 3.26 -0.34 2.91
C GLY A 382 2.85 -1.34 4.00
N GLY A 383 3.23 -1.13 5.26
CA GLY A 383 2.72 -1.96 6.35
C GLY A 383 1.19 -1.81 6.47
N PRO A 384 0.51 -2.73 7.17
CA PRO A 384 -0.88 -2.50 7.53
C PRO A 384 -1.01 -1.19 8.29
N ARG A 385 -2.12 -0.48 8.08
CA ARG A 385 -2.38 0.80 8.74
C ARG A 385 -3.74 0.81 9.40
N ILE A 386 -3.81 1.45 10.55
CA ILE A 386 -5.06 1.71 11.26
C ILE A 386 -5.77 2.88 10.58
N VAL A 387 -7.07 2.74 10.39
CA VAL A 387 -7.98 3.75 9.84
C VAL A 387 -9.13 3.97 10.82
N GLN A 388 -9.75 5.15 10.77
CA GLN A 388 -10.80 5.56 11.69
C GLN A 388 -12.07 5.95 10.95
#